data_AF-A0A5N6F6X9-F1
#
_entry.id   AF-A0A5N6F6X9-F1
#
_cell.length_a   1.000
_cell.length_b   1.000
_cell.length_c   1.000
_cell.angle_alpha   90.00
_cell.angle_beta   90.00
_cell.angle_gamma   90.00
#
_symmetry.space_group_name_H-M   'P 1'
#
loop_
_entity.id
_entity.type
_entity.pdbx_description
1 polymer ?
#
loop_
_entity_poly.entity_id
_entity_poly.type
_entity_poly.pdbx_seq_one_letter_code
_entity_poly.pdbx_strand_id
1 'polypeptide(L)'
;MQEAAEMVAWIKAEPDPAGFVSSCGCRVLASQDRHEIYLTFAEYSENYIKYLNNTLGKDESPGFLTLHGFGPWDTDRAGDMKDLGRILLAIVLRAEMGRRELAPKNESAGGLL
;
A
#
# COMPACT_ATOMS: atom_id res chain seq x y z
N MET A 1 8.61 12.63 -10.46
CA MET A 1 9.62 11.59 -10.18
C MET A 1 9.83 11.36 -8.67
N GLN A 2 9.58 12.35 -7.80
CA GLN A 2 9.75 12.20 -6.35
C GLN A 2 8.83 11.14 -5.71
N GLU A 3 7.53 11.13 -6.05
CA GLU A 3 6.57 10.14 -5.51
C GLU A 3 6.96 8.68 -5.79
N ALA A 4 7.52 8.42 -6.98
CA ALA A 4 8.01 7.08 -7.31
C ALA A 4 9.24 6.69 -6.48
N ALA A 5 10.17 7.64 -6.26
CA ALA A 5 11.33 7.39 -5.42
C ALA A 5 10.92 7.15 -3.96
N GLU A 6 9.96 7.92 -3.44
CA GLU A 6 9.40 7.73 -2.10
C GLU A 6 8.72 6.37 -1.96
N MET A 7 7.92 5.98 -2.95
CA MET A 7 7.28 4.66 -2.95
C MET A 7 8.30 3.52 -2.96
N VAL A 8 9.35 3.60 -3.77
CA VAL A 8 10.43 2.60 -3.79
C VAL A 8 11.18 2.57 -2.46
N ALA A 9 11.48 3.72 -1.87
CA ALA A 9 12.11 3.81 -0.56
C ALA A 9 11.25 3.15 0.52
N TRP A 10 9.93 3.39 0.51
CA TRP A 10 9.01 2.76 1.45
C TRP A 10 8.95 1.24 1.29
N ILE A 11 8.84 0.74 0.05
CA ILE A 11 8.88 -0.70 -0.24
C ILE A 11 10.15 -1.35 0.33
N LYS A 12 11.30 -0.68 0.22
CA LYS A 12 12.58 -1.20 0.75
C LYS A 12 12.70 -1.09 2.28
N ALA A 13 12.17 -0.03 2.87
CA ALA A 13 12.26 0.23 4.30
C ALA A 13 11.32 -0.68 5.12
N GLU A 14 10.16 -1.03 4.56
CA GLU A 14 9.17 -1.89 5.20
C GLU A 14 8.83 -3.08 4.29
N PRO A 15 9.60 -4.18 4.34
CA PRO A 15 9.36 -5.35 3.48
C PRO A 15 7.98 -5.98 3.70
N ASP A 16 7.41 -6.49 2.62
CA ASP A 16 6.13 -7.19 2.67
C ASP A 16 6.22 -8.53 3.42
N PRO A 17 5.15 -8.95 4.13
CA PRO A 17 5.09 -10.26 4.76
C PRO A 17 5.13 -11.40 3.73
N ALA A 18 5.54 -12.59 4.18
CA ALA A 18 5.59 -13.77 3.31
C ALA A 18 4.19 -14.10 2.73
N GLY A 19 4.12 -14.36 1.42
CA GLY A 19 2.86 -14.62 0.72
C GLY A 19 2.06 -13.36 0.36
N PHE A 20 2.66 -12.17 0.49
CA PHE A 20 2.04 -10.92 0.07
C PHE A 20 1.73 -10.92 -1.42
N VAL A 21 0.49 -10.55 -1.73
CA VAL A 21 0.06 -10.18 -3.07
C VAL A 21 -0.23 -8.69 -3.01
N SER A 22 0.45 -7.89 -3.84
CA SER A 22 0.19 -6.44 -3.97
C SER A 22 -1.17 -6.19 -4.64
N SER A 23 -2.24 -6.71 -4.06
CA SER A 23 -3.59 -6.27 -4.40
C SER A 23 -3.69 -4.80 -4.03
N CYS A 24 -4.16 -3.98 -4.98
CA CYS A 24 -4.33 -2.54 -4.84
C CYS A 24 -4.82 -2.18 -3.42
N GLY A 25 -4.03 -1.41 -2.67
CA GLY A 25 -4.43 -0.91 -1.35
C GLY A 25 -3.55 -1.26 -0.14
N CYS A 26 -2.32 -1.76 -0.31
CA CYS A 26 -1.38 -1.91 0.83
C CYS A 26 -0.40 -0.73 0.97
N ARG A 27 0.01 -0.11 -0.14
CA ARG A 27 0.80 1.12 -0.14
C ARG A 27 0.07 2.19 -0.93
N VAL A 28 -0.34 3.23 -0.25
CA VAL A 28 -1.01 4.41 -0.83
C VAL A 28 -0.24 5.65 -0.39
N LEU A 29 0.03 6.52 -1.35
CA LEU A 29 0.64 7.81 -1.14
C LEU A 29 -0.44 8.88 -1.37
N ALA A 30 -0.62 9.77 -0.41
CA ALA A 30 -1.42 10.97 -0.59
C ALA A 30 -0.46 12.13 -0.87
N SER A 31 -0.60 12.76 -2.03
CA SER A 31 0.17 13.93 -2.42
C SER A 31 -0.74 15.14 -2.64
N GLN A 32 -0.17 16.33 -2.55
CA GLN A 32 -0.89 17.59 -2.74
C GLN A 32 -0.10 18.50 -3.68
N ASP A 33 -0.81 19.13 -4.63
CA ASP A 33 -0.35 20.29 -5.38
C ASP A 33 -1.32 21.44 -5.15
N ARG A 34 -0.88 22.46 -4.37
CA ARG A 34 -1.73 23.58 -3.92
C ARG A 34 -3.04 23.12 -3.28
N HIS A 35 -4.16 23.31 -3.97
CA HIS A 35 -5.52 22.99 -3.51
C HIS A 35 -5.99 21.63 -4.03
N GLU A 36 -5.15 20.90 -4.76
CA GLU A 36 -5.49 19.61 -5.35
C GLU A 36 -4.80 18.49 -4.58
N ILE A 37 -5.56 17.50 -4.14
CA ILE A 37 -5.06 16.27 -3.51
C ILE A 37 -5.13 15.13 -4.53
N TYR A 38 -4.13 14.27 -4.52
CA TYR A 38 -4.04 13.05 -5.30
C TYR A 38 -3.79 11.84 -4.40
N LEU A 39 -4.35 10.69 -4.78
CA LEU A 39 -4.07 9.40 -4.15
C LEU A 39 -3.39 8.50 -5.17
N THR A 40 -2.22 7.98 -4.81
CA THR A 40 -1.43 7.10 -5.68
C THR A 40 -1.26 5.73 -5.03
N PHE A 41 -1.74 4.69 -5.69
CA PHE A 41 -1.63 3.31 -5.25
C PHE A 41 -0.50 2.60 -5.98
N ALA A 42 0.31 1.86 -5.22
CA ALA A 42 1.40 1.07 -5.79
C ALA A 42 0.96 -0.37 -6.10
N GLU A 43 1.28 -0.83 -7.30
CA GLU A 43 1.15 -2.22 -7.74
C GLU A 43 2.52 -2.72 -8.21
N TYR A 44 2.97 -3.83 -7.64
CA TYR A 44 4.24 -4.48 -8.00
C TYR A 44 4.19 -5.97 -7.63
N SER A 45 5.00 -6.78 -8.29
CA SER A 45 5.07 -8.21 -8.06
C SER A 45 6.24 -8.59 -7.14
N GLU A 46 6.26 -9.84 -6.68
CA GLU A 46 7.41 -10.40 -5.98
C GLU A 46 8.71 -10.30 -6.82
N ASN A 47 8.62 -10.44 -8.14
CA ASN A 47 9.78 -10.28 -9.01
C ASN A 47 10.36 -8.87 -8.95
N TYR A 48 9.50 -7.86 -8.80
CA TYR A 48 9.97 -6.49 -8.61
C TYR A 48 10.71 -6.33 -7.28
N ILE A 49 10.24 -6.98 -6.22
CA ILE A 49 10.94 -7.03 -4.94
C ILE A 49 12.29 -7.74 -5.07
N LYS A 50 12.34 -8.90 -5.75
CA LYS A 50 13.59 -9.62 -6.03
C LYS A 50 14.57 -8.76 -6.83
N TYR A 51 14.06 -8.03 -7.83
CA TYR A 51 14.86 -7.08 -8.60
C TYR A 51 15.45 -5.98 -7.72
N LEU A 52 14.64 -5.32 -6.87
CA LEU A 52 15.10 -4.27 -5.95
C LEU A 52 16.15 -4.75 -4.93
N ASN A 53 16.16 -6.05 -4.65
CA ASN A 53 17.06 -6.70 -3.70
C ASN A 53 18.24 -7.43 -4.36
N ASN A 54 18.38 -7.37 -5.69
CA ASN A 54 19.39 -8.10 -6.46
C ASN A 54 19.37 -9.63 -6.23
N THR A 55 18.18 -10.20 -5.98
CA THR A 55 17.97 -11.65 -5.77
C THR A 55 17.20 -12.32 -6.90
N LEU A 56 16.91 -11.58 -7.97
CA LEU A 56 16.20 -12.08 -9.15
C LEU A 56 17.04 -13.13 -9.90
N GLY A 57 16.43 -14.27 -10.23
CA GLY A 57 17.06 -15.32 -11.03
C GLY A 57 17.38 -14.86 -12.46
N LYS A 58 18.38 -15.49 -13.09
CA LYS A 58 18.83 -15.11 -14.44
C LYS A 58 17.76 -15.26 -15.53
N ASP A 59 16.82 -16.17 -15.33
CA ASP A 59 15.73 -16.46 -16.27
C ASP A 59 14.40 -15.77 -15.87
N GLU A 60 14.38 -15.04 -14.75
CA GLU A 60 13.19 -14.33 -14.27
C GLU A 60 13.15 -12.89 -14.82
N SER A 61 11.96 -12.42 -15.23
CA SER A 61 11.76 -11.02 -15.61
C SER A 61 11.48 -10.15 -14.36
N PRO A 62 12.13 -8.98 -14.21
CA PRO A 62 12.10 -8.15 -13.00
C PRO A 62 10.73 -7.57 -12.65
N GLY A 63 9.75 -7.54 -13.56
CA GLY A 63 8.50 -6.81 -13.34
C GLY A 63 8.72 -5.30 -13.19
N PHE A 64 7.64 -4.56 -12.94
CA PHE A 64 7.68 -3.10 -12.78
C PHE A 64 6.82 -2.66 -11.58
N LEU A 65 7.15 -1.49 -11.03
CA LEU A 65 6.26 -0.72 -10.17
C LEU A 65 5.33 0.11 -11.05
N THR A 66 4.03 -0.15 -10.91
CA THR A 66 2.97 0.67 -11.50
C THR A 66 2.35 1.54 -10.42
N LEU A 67 2.24 2.83 -10.69
CA LEU A 67 1.62 3.81 -9.80
C LEU A 67 0.28 4.25 -10.39
N HIS A 68 -0.80 3.94 -9.69
CA HIS A 68 -2.17 4.30 -10.08
C HIS A 68 -2.59 5.57 -9.35
N GLY A 69 -2.52 6.71 -10.04
CA GLY A 69 -2.93 8.01 -9.51
C GLY A 69 -4.42 8.29 -9.72
N PHE A 70 -5.06 8.85 -8.70
CA PHE A 70 -6.46 9.29 -8.69
C PHE A 70 -6.57 10.72 -8.15
N GLY A 71 -7.58 11.45 -8.60
CA GLY A 71 -7.81 12.86 -8.30
C GLY A 71 -7.99 13.70 -9.57
N PRO A 72 -7.89 15.03 -9.49
CA PRO A 72 -7.68 15.82 -8.26
C PRO A 72 -8.94 15.92 -7.40
N TRP A 73 -8.77 15.94 -6.08
CA TRP A 73 -9.79 16.45 -5.13
C TRP A 73 -9.44 17.87 -4.73
N ASP A 74 -10.36 18.81 -4.95
CA ASP A 74 -10.17 20.22 -4.63
C ASP A 74 -10.49 20.50 -3.15
N THR A 75 -9.52 21.02 -2.40
CA THR A 75 -9.64 21.33 -0.97
C THR A 75 -10.62 22.45 -0.67
N ASP A 76 -10.87 23.34 -1.62
CA ASP A 76 -11.83 24.44 -1.48
C ASP A 76 -13.27 23.97 -1.74
N ARG A 77 -13.44 22.73 -2.23
CA ARG A 77 -14.74 22.11 -2.50
C ARG A 77 -15.10 21.11 -1.42
N ALA A 78 -16.05 21.48 -0.56
CA ALA A 78 -16.58 20.62 0.50
C ALA A 78 -17.09 19.24 0.01
N GLY A 79 -17.61 19.16 -1.22
CA GLY A 79 -18.02 17.91 -1.85
C GLY A 79 -16.85 16.94 -2.08
N ASP A 80 -15.74 17.47 -2.59
CA ASP A 80 -14.53 16.71 -2.92
C ASP A 80 -13.86 16.24 -1.62
N MET A 81 -13.79 17.10 -0.60
CA MET A 81 -13.26 16.71 0.72
C MET A 81 -14.12 15.66 1.43
N LYS A 82 -15.44 15.70 1.26
CA LYS A 82 -16.34 14.66 1.78
C LYS A 82 -16.14 13.33 1.08
N ASP A 83 -15.93 13.34 -0.24
CA ASP A 83 -15.64 12.15 -1.02
C ASP A 83 -14.27 11.54 -0.64
N LEU A 84 -13.22 12.36 -0.67
CA LEU A 84 -11.87 11.97 -0.27
C LEU A 84 -11.84 11.41 1.16
N GLY A 85 -12.53 12.05 2.12
CA GLY A 85 -12.60 11.57 3.49
C GLY A 85 -13.22 10.17 3.62
N ARG A 86 -14.21 9.83 2.78
CA ARG A 86 -14.80 8.48 2.74
C ARG A 86 -13.83 7.45 2.19
N ILE A 87 -13.08 7.81 1.14
CA ILE A 87 -12.07 6.94 0.54
C ILE A 87 -10.95 6.66 1.54
N LEU A 88 -10.40 7.71 2.18
CA LEU A 88 -9.37 7.58 3.21
C LEU A 88 -9.86 6.71 4.38
N LEU A 89 -11.09 6.92 4.85
CA LEU A 89 -11.67 6.09 5.89
C LEU A 89 -11.76 4.61 5.47
N ALA A 90 -12.20 4.33 4.24
CA ALA A 90 -12.27 2.96 3.72
C ALA A 90 -10.89 2.29 3.64
N ILE A 91 -9.86 3.03 3.23
CA ILE A 91 -8.46 2.55 3.20
C ILE A 91 -7.99 2.19 4.62
N VAL A 92 -8.21 3.07 5.60
CA VAL A 92 -7.81 2.83 7.00
C VAL A 92 -8.53 1.60 7.56
N LEU A 93 -9.84 1.47 7.31
CA LEU A 93 -10.61 0.31 7.75
C LEU A 93 -10.10 -0.99 7.10
N ARG A 94 -9.79 -0.97 5.79
CA ARG A 94 -9.19 -2.12 5.10
C ARG A 94 -7.84 -2.50 5.70
N ALA A 95 -6.98 -1.52 5.98
CA ALA A 95 -5.67 -1.75 6.59
C ALA A 95 -5.79 -2.38 7.99
N GLU A 96 -6.73 -1.89 8.81
CA GLU A 96 -7.01 -2.46 10.14
C GLU A 96 -7.57 -3.89 10.06
N MET A 97 -8.42 -4.19 9.08
CA MET A 97 -8.91 -5.55 8.86
C MET A 97 -7.77 -6.52 8.54
N GLY A 98 -6.88 -6.15 7.61
CA GLY A 98 -5.70 -6.97 7.27
C GLY A 98 -4.76 -7.18 8.46
N ARG A 99 -4.57 -6.15 9.31
CA ARG A 99 -3.77 -6.28 10.54
C ARG A 99 -4.36 -7.30 11.52
N ARG A 100 -5.68 -7.34 11.67
CA ARG A 100 -6.37 -8.29 12.59
C ARG A 100 -6.29 -9.73 12.11
N GLU A 101 -6.31 -9.97 10.80
CA GLU A 101 -6.18 -11.31 10.22
C GLU A 101 -4.77 -11.92 10.47
N LEU A 102 -3.75 -11.06 10.55
CA LEU A 102 -2.37 -11.46 10.82
C LEU A 102 -2.02 -11.57 12.32
N ALA A 103 -2.92 -11.19 13.23
CA ALA A 103 -2.69 -11.31 14.67
C ALA A 103 -2.79 -12.78 15.12
N PRO A 104 -1.84 -13.29 15.94
CA PRO A 104 -1.92 -14.67 16.43
C PRO A 104 -3.20 -14.87 17.24
N LYS A 105 -4.00 -15.87 16.88
CA LYS A 105 -5.07 -16.37 17.74
C LYS A 105 -4.40 -17.02 18.95
N ASN A 106 -4.32 -16.30 20.06
CA ASN A 106 -3.83 -16.87 21.31
C ASN A 106 -4.64 -18.14 21.60
N GLU A 107 -3.97 -19.30 21.57
CA GLU A 107 -4.54 -20.56 22.02
C GLU A 107 -5.01 -20.38 23.46
N SER A 108 -6.32 -20.42 23.67
CA SER A 108 -6.92 -20.67 24.96
C SER A 108 -6.56 -22.10 25.37
N ALA A 109 -5.34 -22.29 25.86
CA ALA A 109 -4.99 -23.40 26.73
C ALA A 109 -5.70 -23.16 28.07
N GLY A 110 -7.01 -23.41 28.08
CA GLY A 110 -7.74 -23.78 29.28
C GLY A 110 -7.20 -25.14 29.69
N GLY A 111 -6.10 -25.12 30.44
CA GLY A 111 -5.53 -26.28 31.07
C GLY A 111 -6.57 -26.95 31.95
N LEU A 112 -6.66 -28.27 31.80
CA LEU A 112 -7.25 -29.19 32.76
C LEU A 112 -6.89 -28.78 34.19
N LEU A 113 -7.90 -28.50 35.01
CA LEU A 113 -8.04 -28.97 36.39
C LEU A 113 -9.54 -29.01 36.75
#